data_AF-A0A7H4M0A7-F1
#
_entry.id   AF-A0A7H4M0A7-F1
#
_cell.length_a   1.000
_cell.length_b   1.000
_cell.length_c   1.000
_cell.angle_alpha   90.00
_cell.angle_beta   90.00
_cell.angle_gamma   90.00
#
_symmetry.space_group_name_H-M   'P 1'
#
loop_
_entity.id
_entity.type
_entity.pdbx_description
1 polymer ?
#
loop_
_entity_poly.entity_id
_entity_poly.type
_entity_poly.pdbx_seq_one_letter_code
_entity_poly.pdbx_strand_id
1 'polypeptide(L)'
;MGIIAGLFIGKPLGISVFCWLALKLKWASLPEGTTCKQIMAVGILCGIGFTMSIFIATLAFGSVDPGLINWAKLGILIGSILSAVTGYIILRKRVTDSGYAA
;
A
#
# COMPACT_ATOMS: atom_id res chain seq x y z
N MET A 1 -6.90 15.77 3.33
CA MET A 1 -6.22 14.87 4.30
C MET A 1 -6.74 13.44 4.30
N GLY A 2 -8.05 13.19 4.31
CA GLY A 2 -8.61 11.82 4.37
C GLY A 2 -8.10 10.86 3.29
N ILE A 3 -7.95 11.32 2.04
CA ILE A 3 -7.41 10.52 0.93
C ILE A 3 -5.96 10.09 1.18
N ILE A 4 -5.12 11.00 1.70
CA ILE A 4 -3.71 10.72 2.00
C ILE A 4 -3.60 9.68 3.11
N ALA A 5 -4.32 9.89 4.23
CA ALA A 5 -4.34 8.95 5.35
C ALA A 5 -4.92 7.58 4.94
N GLY A 6 -5.99 7.57 4.15
CA GLY A 6 -6.60 6.34 3.63
C GLY A 6 -5.65 5.54 2.73
N LEU A 7 -4.91 6.20 1.84
CA LEU A 7 -3.91 5.52 1.00
C LEU A 7 -2.70 5.06 1.82
N PHE A 8 -2.14 5.95 2.63
CA PHE A 8 -0.85 5.72 3.30
C PHE A 8 -0.97 4.81 4.52
N ILE A 9 -2.07 4.89 5.28
CA ILE A 9 -2.27 4.10 6.49
C ILE A 9 -3.27 2.96 6.22
N GLY A 10 -4.37 3.25 5.53
CA GLY A 10 -5.45 2.29 5.32
C GLY A 10 -5.04 1.06 4.51
N LYS A 11 -4.30 1.23 3.41
CA LYS A 11 -3.84 0.09 2.58
C LYS A 11 -2.84 -0.82 3.31
N PRO A 12 -1.74 -0.32 3.89
CA PRO A 12 -0.81 -1.20 4.59
C PRO A 12 -1.41 -1.82 5.84
N LEU A 13 -2.24 -1.11 6.62
CA LEU A 13 -2.94 -1.72 7.76
C LEU A 13 -3.92 -2.81 7.29
N GLY A 14 -4.73 -2.53 6.26
CA GLY A 14 -5.69 -3.48 5.72
C GLY A 14 -5.02 -4.77 5.24
N ILE A 15 -3.94 -4.65 4.46
CA ILE A 15 -3.20 -5.82 3.94
C ILE A 15 -2.51 -6.57 5.08
N SER A 16 -1.89 -5.86 6.02
CA SER A 16 -1.20 -6.51 7.15
C SER A 16 -2.17 -7.28 8.04
N VAL A 17 -3.33 -6.69 8.36
CA VAL A 17 -4.37 -7.31 9.19
C VAL A 17 -4.99 -8.51 8.47
N PHE A 18 -5.36 -8.38 7.19
CA PHE A 18 -5.90 -9.49 6.41
C PHE A 18 -4.91 -10.62 6.23
N CYS A 19 -3.64 -10.31 5.97
CA CYS A 19 -2.59 -11.32 5.88
C CYS A 19 -2.42 -12.03 7.23
N TRP A 20 -2.34 -11.29 8.34
CA TRP A 20 -2.24 -11.90 9.68
C TRP A 20 -3.45 -12.79 10.00
N LEU A 21 -4.66 -12.36 9.67
CA LEU A 21 -5.88 -13.15 9.81
C LEU A 21 -5.85 -14.42 8.95
N ALA A 22 -5.47 -14.32 7.68
CA ALA A 22 -5.38 -15.46 6.77
C ALA A 22 -4.38 -16.52 7.26
N LEU A 23 -3.25 -16.09 7.83
CA LEU A 23 -2.26 -16.97 8.44
C LEU A 23 -2.78 -17.59 9.74
N LYS A 24 -3.43 -16.81 10.60
CA LYS A 24 -3.98 -17.29 11.88
C LYS A 24 -5.11 -18.28 11.68
N LEU A 25 -5.93 -18.09 10.65
CA LEU A 25 -7.01 -19.00 10.25
C LEU A 25 -6.51 -20.20 9.43
N LYS A 26 -5.21 -20.29 9.13
CA LYS A 26 -4.60 -21.31 8.25
C LYS A 26 -5.26 -21.40 6.87
N TRP A 27 -5.85 -20.31 6.38
CA TRP A 27 -6.42 -20.22 5.03
C TRP A 27 -5.34 -19.99 3.97
N ALA A 28 -4.18 -19.47 4.37
CA ALA A 28 -3.04 -19.27 3.51
C ALA A 28 -1.75 -19.71 4.22
N SER A 29 -0.81 -20.23 3.45
CA SER A 29 0.55 -20.57 3.90
C SER A 29 1.53 -19.58 3.28
N LEU A 30 2.59 -19.21 4.00
CA LEU A 30 3.66 -18.44 3.38
C LEU A 30 4.40 -19.33 2.36
N PRO A 31 4.72 -18.81 1.16
CA PRO A 31 5.61 -19.51 0.23
C PRO A 31 6.98 -19.74 0.88
N GLU A 32 7.63 -20.84 0.51
CA GLU A 32 8.98 -21.17 0.99
C GLU A 32 9.96 -20.02 0.71
N GLY A 33 10.67 -19.57 1.75
CA GLY A 33 11.62 -18.44 1.67
C GLY A 33 11.02 -17.05 1.90
N THR A 34 9.70 -16.92 2.10
CA THR A 34 9.07 -15.62 2.40
C THR A 34 8.84 -15.42 3.89
N THR A 35 9.16 -14.23 4.42
CA THR A 35 8.85 -13.88 5.82
C THR A 35 7.62 -12.97 5.90
N CYS A 36 6.85 -13.04 7.00
CA CYS A 36 5.73 -12.12 7.25
C CYS A 36 6.13 -10.64 7.12
N LYS A 37 7.39 -10.31 7.43
CA LYS A 37 7.95 -8.96 7.28
C LYS A 37 8.08 -8.52 5.82
N GLN A 38 8.41 -9.43 4.90
CA GLN A 38 8.44 -9.13 3.46
C GLN A 38 7.02 -8.92 2.92
N ILE A 39 6.04 -9.74 3.36
CA ILE A 39 4.64 -9.55 2.96
C ILE A 39 4.11 -8.20 3.45
N MET A 40 4.47 -7.78 4.67
CA MET A 40 4.15 -6.45 5.17
C MET A 40 4.79 -5.34 4.33
N ALA A 41 6.04 -5.49 3.92
CA ALA A 41 6.72 -4.53 3.04
C ALA A 41 6.04 -4.43 1.66
N VAL A 42 5.63 -5.58 1.08
CA VAL A 42 4.85 -5.63 -0.16
C VAL A 42 3.47 -5.00 0.03
N GLY A 43 2.83 -5.18 1.19
CA GLY A 43 1.58 -4.53 1.52
C GLY A 43 1.67 -3.00 1.54
N ILE A 44 2.80 -2.44 1.97
CA ILE A 44 3.06 -0.99 1.88
C ILE A 44 3.20 -0.56 0.42
N LEU A 45 3.86 -1.36 -0.43
CA LEU A 45 3.96 -1.09 -1.88
C LEU A 45 2.60 -1.16 -2.59
N CYS A 46 1.69 -2.04 -2.16
CA CYS A 46 0.29 -2.03 -2.61
C CYS A 46 -0.47 -0.75 -2.25
N GLY A 47 0.10 0.10 -1.38
CA GLY A 47 -0.29 1.48 -1.12
C GLY A 47 -0.28 2.39 -2.35
N ILE A 48 0.45 2.03 -3.41
CA ILE A 48 0.58 2.80 -4.64
C ILE A 48 -0.74 2.71 -5.43
N GLY A 49 -1.59 3.72 -5.25
CA GLY A 49 -2.92 3.77 -5.81
C GLY A 49 -3.05 4.56 -7.12
N PHE A 50 -1.99 5.27 -7.55
CA PHE A 50 -1.92 6.22 -8.67
C PHE A 50 -3.11 6.17 -9.67
N THR A 51 -3.07 5.30 -10.68
CA THR A 51 -4.07 5.24 -11.76
C THR A 51 -5.45 4.76 -11.28
N MET A 52 -5.52 3.66 -10.54
CA MET A 52 -6.80 3.11 -10.06
C MET A 52 -7.52 4.05 -9.08
N SER A 53 -6.78 4.77 -8.24
CA SER A 53 -7.36 5.71 -7.28
C SER A 53 -7.76 7.02 -7.95
N ILE A 54 -7.01 7.49 -8.96
CA ILE A 54 -7.43 8.64 -9.77
C ILE A 54 -8.72 8.33 -10.53
N PHE A 55 -8.84 7.10 -11.07
CA PHE A 55 -10.07 6.63 -11.70
C PHE A 55 -11.24 6.62 -10.71
N ILE A 56 -11.08 6.03 -9.52
CA ILE A 56 -12.11 6.05 -8.47
C ILE A 56 -12.46 7.48 -8.05
N ALA A 57 -11.48 8.38 -7.90
CA ALA A 57 -11.74 9.78 -7.57
C ALA A 57 -12.54 10.49 -8.67
N THR A 58 -12.28 10.15 -9.94
CA THR A 58 -13.02 10.71 -11.08
C THR A 58 -14.45 10.17 -11.12
N LEU A 59 -14.68 8.91 -10.76
CA LEU A 59 -16.03 8.35 -10.62
C LEU A 59 -16.79 8.96 -9.42
N ALA A 60 -16.10 9.22 -8.30
CA ALA A 60 -16.72 9.73 -7.09
C ALA A 60 -17.05 11.22 -7.15
N PHE A 61 -16.22 12.03 -7.80
CA PHE A 61 -16.34 13.49 -7.80
C PHE A 61 -16.54 14.10 -9.20
N GLY A 62 -16.49 13.28 -10.27
CA GLY A 62 -16.62 13.69 -11.67
C GLY A 62 -17.86 14.51 -11.99
N SER A 63 -18.98 14.18 -11.37
CA SER A 63 -20.28 14.83 -11.57
C SER A 63 -20.63 15.85 -10.48
N VAL A 64 -19.79 16.03 -9.47
CA VAL A 64 -20.09 16.82 -8.27
C VAL A 64 -19.37 18.17 -8.30
N ASP A 65 -18.04 18.16 -8.39
CA ASP A 65 -17.24 19.39 -8.37
C ASP A 65 -15.84 19.17 -8.98
N PRO A 66 -15.46 19.91 -10.04
CA PRO A 66 -14.14 19.80 -10.68
C PRO A 66 -12.97 20.18 -9.75
N GLY A 67 -13.19 21.09 -8.79
CA GLY A 67 -12.19 21.50 -7.82
C GLY A 67 -11.79 20.38 -6.87
N LEU A 68 -12.77 19.57 -6.42
CA LEU A 68 -12.51 18.41 -5.54
C LEU A 68 -11.64 17.34 -6.24
N ILE A 69 -11.81 17.15 -7.54
CA ILE A 69 -11.00 16.19 -8.31
C ILE A 69 -9.52 16.56 -8.28
N ASN A 70 -9.19 17.85 -8.41
CA ASN A 70 -7.79 18.30 -8.36
C ASN A 70 -7.18 18.05 -6.98
N TRP A 71 -7.89 18.37 -5.90
CA TRP A 71 -7.45 18.06 -4.54
C TRP A 71 -7.31 16.56 -4.30
N ALA A 72 -8.22 15.74 -4.85
CA ALA A 72 -8.15 14.29 -4.75
C ALA A 72 -6.93 13.72 -5.48
N LYS A 73 -6.67 14.16 -6.72
CA LYS A 73 -5.49 13.78 -7.50
C LYS A 73 -4.20 14.11 -6.76
N LEU A 74 -4.08 15.32 -6.22
CA LEU A 74 -2.92 15.72 -5.41
C LEU A 74 -2.74 14.82 -4.18
N GLY A 75 -3.83 14.52 -3.46
CA GLY A 75 -3.78 13.60 -2.31
C GLY A 75 -3.32 12.18 -2.69
N ILE A 76 -3.80 11.66 -3.82
CA ILE A 76 -3.42 10.33 -4.33
C ILE A 76 -1.95 10.32 -4.76
N LEU A 77 -1.49 11.37 -5.44
CA LEU A 77 -0.10 11.52 -5.87
C LEU A 77 0.86 11.50 -4.67
N ILE A 78 0.60 12.38 -3.68
CA ILE A 78 1.42 12.49 -2.48
C ILE A 78 1.39 11.18 -1.69
N GLY A 79 0.21 10.60 -1.47
CA GLY A 79 0.07 9.33 -0.76
C GLY A 79 0.77 8.16 -1.46
N SER A 80 0.73 8.11 -2.79
CA SER A 80 1.40 7.09 -3.58
C SER A 80 2.92 7.23 -3.54
N ILE A 81 3.46 8.46 -3.62
CA ILE A 81 4.90 8.72 -3.49
C ILE A 81 5.39 8.35 -2.10
N LEU A 82 4.67 8.75 -1.04
CA LEU A 82 5.01 8.37 0.33
C LEU A 82 5.02 6.85 0.52
N SER A 83 4.01 6.15 -0.01
CA SER A 83 3.94 4.68 0.05
C SER A 83 5.07 4.02 -0.75
N ALA A 84 5.41 4.55 -1.92
CA ALA A 84 6.51 4.05 -2.75
C ALA A 84 7.86 4.22 -2.06
N VAL A 85 8.17 5.41 -1.52
CA VAL A 85 9.44 5.70 -0.84
C VAL A 85 9.57 4.85 0.42
N THR A 86 8.54 4.83 1.27
CA THR A 86 8.58 4.06 2.53
C THR A 86 8.63 2.56 2.27
N GLY A 87 7.81 2.04 1.36
CA GLY A 87 7.82 0.64 0.94
C GLY A 87 9.18 0.23 0.36
N TYR A 88 9.77 1.06 -0.50
CA TYR A 88 11.09 0.81 -1.09
C TYR A 88 12.20 0.80 -0.03
N ILE A 89 12.24 1.77 0.89
CA ILE A 89 13.25 1.81 1.96
C ILE A 89 13.16 0.57 2.84
N ILE A 90 11.95 0.15 3.23
CA ILE A 90 11.73 -1.03 4.06
C ILE A 90 12.16 -2.29 3.29
N LEU A 91 11.73 -2.43 2.04
CA LEU A 91 12.07 -3.58 1.21
C LEU A 91 13.59 -3.66 0.98
N ARG A 92 14.24 -2.55 0.64
CA ARG A 92 15.69 -2.48 0.42
C ARG A 92 16.46 -2.93 1.66
N LYS A 93 16.10 -2.42 2.85
CA LYS A 93 16.74 -2.86 4.10
C LYS A 93 16.57 -4.36 4.34
N ARG A 94 15.41 -4.93 4.02
CA ARG A 94 15.11 -6.36 4.24
C ARG A 94 15.70 -7.30 3.21
N VAL A 95 15.78 -6.87 1.95
CA VAL A 95 16.47 -7.61 0.89
C VAL A 95 17.98 -7.66 1.16
N THR A 96 18.57 -6.57 1.64
CA THR A 96 19.99 -6.55 2.04
C THR A 96 20.28 -7.43 3.26
N ASP A 97 19.38 -7.48 4.25
CA ASP A 97 19.48 -8.40 5.40
C ASP A 97 19.44 -9.89 4.99
N SER A 98 18.70 -10.23 3.93
CA SER A 98 18.56 -11.60 3.43
C SER A 98 19.75 -12.09 2.58
N GLY A 99 20.81 -11.27 2.46
CA GLY A 99 22.00 -11.53 1.64
C GLY A 99 23.11 -12.38 2.29
N TYR A 100 22.86 -13.07 3.39
CA TYR A 100 23.83 -14.02 3.98
C TYR A 100 23.13 -15.13 4.80
N ALA A 101 22.28 -15.91 4.15
CA ALA A 101 21.83 -17.21 4.66
C ALA A 101 21.92 -18.27 3.55
N ALA A 102 23.01 -18.22 2.78
CA ALA A 102 23.52 -19.31 1.98
C ALA A 102 24.86 -19.75 2.57
#